data_AF-U5N640-F1
#
_entry.id   AF-U5N640-F1
#
_cell.length_a   1.000
_cell.length_b   1.000
_cell.length_c   1.000
_cell.angle_alpha   90.00
_cell.angle_beta   90.00
_cell.angle_gamma   90.00
#
_symmetry.space_group_name_H-M   'P 1'
#
loop_
_entity.id
_entity.type
_entity.pdbx_description
1 polymer ?
#
loop_
_entity_poly.entity_id
_entity_poly.type
_entity_poly.pdbx_seq_one_letter_code
_entity_poly.pdbx_strand_id
1 'polypeptide(L)'
;MSGGVGGRSREAFSYPDEELDLSPQSNPRLKENNFDLLRLLFAVTVLLVHAYELSGFQQLEIVASILSSTVAVKAFFVVSGFLIFMSFERSKTIASYAKKRILRIYPAYFTVVMLCAVSLFAVSSKNASDYFSFTWIKYLVANLTFLNFLQPALPGVFDSHTLAVVNGALWTLKIEVMFYLSVPLFVYLFRKFTHFPILLLAYVSSVAYAGLLAVVAERTGSGMYVELGRQLPGQLSYFMSGAFLYYFLPLFERKIGYFLVAAVLTLAVNRYLPLPILEPFALATMVVYFGLFLYVGNFGKYGDFSYGMYILHFPIIQLLLYSGWFRDSPWYFLISVILITTSGAIALWHLVEKRFLFRKSHYVIAASAHEEATPHSSFHQKLRDTSA
;
A
#
# COMPACT_ATOMS: atom_id res chain seq x y z
N MET A 1 68.55 1.80 -49.29
CA MET A 1 68.56 2.58 -48.04
C MET A 1 67.22 3.25 -47.90
N SER A 2 66.35 2.67 -47.08
CA SER A 2 65.01 3.16 -46.76
C SER A 2 65.07 4.21 -45.65
N GLY A 3 64.31 5.29 -45.78
CA GLY A 3 64.10 6.27 -44.71
C GLY A 3 62.69 6.82 -44.79
N GLY A 4 61.74 6.10 -44.18
CA GLY A 4 60.33 6.46 -44.12
C GLY A 4 60.05 7.61 -43.15
N VAL A 5 59.18 8.52 -43.57
CA VAL A 5 58.68 9.67 -42.82
C VAL A 5 57.81 9.18 -41.66
N GLY A 6 58.23 9.48 -40.43
CA GLY A 6 57.52 9.13 -39.20
C GLY A 6 56.19 9.87 -39.07
N GLY A 7 55.09 9.14 -39.18
CA GLY A 7 53.76 9.58 -38.78
C GLY A 7 53.67 9.65 -37.25
N ARG A 8 53.45 10.85 -36.70
CA ARG A 8 53.06 11.02 -35.30
C ARG A 8 51.63 10.51 -35.15
N SER A 9 51.49 9.33 -34.55
CA SER A 9 50.24 8.80 -34.02
C SER A 9 49.67 9.80 -33.00
N ARG A 10 48.51 10.38 -33.31
CA ARG A 10 47.68 11.07 -32.32
C ARG A 10 47.19 10.00 -31.35
N GLU A 11 47.70 10.04 -30.11
CA GLU A 11 47.09 9.30 -29.00
C GLU A 11 45.66 9.80 -28.83
N ALA A 12 44.70 8.97 -29.23
CA ALA A 12 43.30 9.19 -28.92
C ALA A 12 43.13 8.97 -27.41
N PHE A 13 42.94 10.06 -26.67
CA PHE A 13 42.45 10.00 -25.30
C PHE A 13 41.03 9.42 -25.35
N SER A 14 40.94 8.10 -25.17
CA SER A 14 39.68 7.41 -24.94
C SER A 14 39.21 7.79 -23.53
N TYR A 15 38.35 8.80 -23.43
CA TYR A 15 37.47 8.89 -22.28
C TYR A 15 36.66 7.60 -22.25
N PRO A 16 36.61 6.86 -21.12
CA PRO A 16 35.60 5.84 -20.98
C PRO A 16 34.26 6.57 -21.03
N ASP A 17 33.47 6.29 -22.07
CA ASP A 17 32.04 6.54 -22.06
C ASP A 17 31.46 5.69 -20.91
N GLU A 18 31.56 6.17 -19.67
CA GLU A 18 30.58 5.85 -18.65
C GLU A 18 29.27 6.43 -19.17
N GLU A 19 28.57 5.61 -19.94
CA GLU A 19 27.15 5.76 -20.21
C GLU A 19 26.49 5.83 -18.83
N LEU A 20 26.33 7.05 -18.31
CA LEU A 20 25.63 7.34 -17.06
C LEU A 20 24.30 6.60 -17.17
N ASP A 21 24.15 5.52 -16.41
CA ASP A 21 22.91 4.75 -16.39
C ASP A 21 21.81 5.66 -15.83
N LEU A 22 21.17 6.40 -16.74
CA LEU A 22 20.03 7.27 -16.50
C LEU A 22 18.77 6.45 -16.19
N SER A 23 18.87 5.12 -16.09
CA SER A 23 17.76 4.34 -15.57
C SER A 23 17.44 4.85 -14.16
N PRO A 24 16.15 5.00 -13.80
CA PRO A 24 15.76 5.40 -12.46
C PRO A 24 16.43 4.56 -11.37
N GLN A 25 16.86 3.33 -11.69
CA GLN A 25 17.30 2.29 -10.77
C GLN A 25 18.63 2.61 -10.06
N SER A 26 19.48 3.45 -10.64
CA SER A 26 20.76 3.88 -10.06
C SER A 26 20.61 5.00 -9.00
N ASN A 27 19.43 5.64 -8.94
CA ASN A 27 19.21 6.82 -8.10
C ASN A 27 19.28 6.46 -6.59
N PRO A 28 20.13 7.15 -5.79
CA PRO A 28 20.33 6.85 -4.37
C PRO A 28 19.05 7.02 -3.53
N ARG A 29 18.16 7.94 -3.91
CA ARG A 29 16.86 8.14 -3.22
C ARG A 29 15.93 6.95 -3.35
N LEU A 30 16.15 6.05 -4.31
CA LEU A 30 15.38 4.81 -4.41
C LEU A 30 15.86 3.72 -3.46
N LYS A 31 17.03 3.88 -2.84
CA LYS A 31 17.57 2.97 -1.82
C LYS A 31 17.16 3.44 -0.43
N GLU A 32 17.29 4.74 -0.16
CA GLU A 32 16.93 5.36 1.12
C GLU A 32 15.68 6.23 0.95
N ASN A 33 14.53 5.72 1.37
CA ASN A 33 13.24 6.39 1.23
C ASN A 33 12.30 6.09 2.41
N ASN A 34 11.22 6.85 2.50
CA ASN A 34 10.21 6.76 3.55
C ASN A 34 8.93 6.04 3.11
N PHE A 35 8.91 5.33 1.97
CA PHE A 35 7.64 4.76 1.49
C PHE A 35 7.03 3.77 2.49
N ASP A 36 7.84 3.05 3.25
CA ASP A 36 7.35 2.15 4.29
C ASP A 36 6.77 2.91 5.50
N LEU A 37 7.37 4.04 5.87
CA LEU A 37 6.81 4.94 6.89
C LEU A 37 5.47 5.52 6.42
N LEU A 38 5.41 6.04 5.18
CA LEU A 38 4.18 6.60 4.62
C LEU A 38 3.06 5.58 4.60
N ARG A 39 3.34 4.33 4.20
CA ARG A 39 2.37 3.24 4.27
C ARG A 39 1.87 2.99 5.68
N LEU A 40 2.76 2.99 6.68
CA LEU A 40 2.37 2.83 8.07
C LEU A 40 1.47 3.99 8.54
N LEU A 41 1.83 5.23 8.22
CA LEU A 41 1.02 6.41 8.54
C LEU A 41 -0.36 6.35 7.87
N PHE A 42 -0.43 5.90 6.62
CA PHE A 42 -1.71 5.72 5.92
C PHE A 42 -2.54 4.60 6.56
N ALA A 43 -1.93 3.47 6.95
CA ALA A 43 -2.64 2.40 7.65
C ALA A 43 -3.19 2.86 9.00
N VAL A 44 -2.40 3.60 9.79
CA VAL A 44 -2.83 4.22 11.05
C VAL A 44 -3.97 5.20 10.80
N THR A 45 -3.86 6.05 9.78
CA THR A 45 -4.91 7.02 9.41
C THR A 45 -6.24 6.31 9.14
N VAL A 46 -6.21 5.24 8.34
CA VAL A 46 -7.41 4.44 8.03
C VAL A 46 -7.98 3.78 9.28
N LEU A 47 -7.14 3.18 10.13
CA LEU A 47 -7.55 2.58 11.40
C LEU A 47 -8.26 3.60 12.31
N LEU A 48 -7.66 4.77 12.50
CA LEU A 48 -8.18 5.81 13.39
C LEU A 48 -9.53 6.34 12.91
N VAL A 49 -9.66 6.60 11.60
CA VAL A 49 -10.92 7.09 11.01
C VAL A 49 -12.00 6.01 11.05
N HIS A 50 -11.68 4.75 10.72
CA HIS A 50 -12.64 3.65 10.83
C HIS A 50 -13.08 3.37 12.27
N ALA A 51 -12.20 3.60 13.26
CA ALA A 51 -12.59 3.48 14.66
C ALA A 51 -13.70 4.48 15.02
N TYR A 52 -13.69 5.70 14.47
CA TYR A 52 -14.79 6.65 14.59
C TYR A 52 -16.01 6.23 13.75
N GLU A 53 -15.84 6.00 12.45
CA GLU A 53 -16.95 5.72 11.52
C GLU A 53 -17.76 4.48 11.90
N LEU A 54 -17.11 3.43 12.43
CA LEU A 54 -17.78 2.19 12.83
C LEU A 54 -18.37 2.24 14.23
N SER A 55 -17.75 3.00 15.15
CA SER A 55 -18.26 3.10 16.54
C SER A 55 -19.40 4.11 16.68
N GLY A 56 -19.40 5.17 15.87
CA GLY A 56 -20.32 6.30 16.00
C GLY A 56 -20.08 7.17 17.24
N PHE A 57 -18.96 6.99 17.95
CA PHE A 57 -18.62 7.78 19.13
C PHE A 57 -18.26 9.22 18.76
N GLN A 58 -19.15 10.17 19.10
CA GLN A 58 -18.98 11.59 18.78
C GLN A 58 -17.71 12.20 19.37
N GLN A 59 -17.23 11.68 20.51
CA GLN A 59 -15.98 12.13 21.14
C GLN A 59 -14.76 11.88 20.25
N LEU A 60 -14.84 10.94 19.30
CA LEU A 60 -13.77 10.63 18.36
C LEU A 60 -13.91 11.40 17.03
N GLU A 61 -14.92 12.24 16.86
CA GLU A 61 -15.15 13.03 15.62
C GLU A 61 -13.93 13.87 15.23
N ILE A 62 -13.21 14.40 16.23
CA ILE A 62 -11.97 15.18 16.03
C ILE A 62 -10.96 14.43 15.14
N VAL A 63 -10.89 13.10 15.25
CA VAL A 63 -10.02 12.25 14.44
C VAL A 63 -10.40 12.36 12.97
N ALA A 64 -11.67 12.18 12.62
CA ALA A 64 -12.16 12.23 11.25
C ALA A 64 -12.26 13.67 10.69
N SER A 65 -12.24 14.69 11.55
CA SER A 65 -12.18 16.09 11.12
C SER A 65 -10.79 16.52 10.61
N ILE A 66 -9.73 15.85 11.07
CA ILE A 66 -8.34 16.14 10.73
C ILE A 66 -7.80 15.13 9.72
N LEU A 67 -8.18 13.86 9.86
CA LEU A 67 -7.69 12.74 9.08
C LEU A 67 -8.74 12.24 8.08
N SER A 68 -8.27 11.71 6.94
CA SER A 68 -9.15 11.13 5.93
C SER A 68 -8.67 9.75 5.50
N SER A 69 -9.48 8.72 5.80
CA SER A 69 -9.29 7.36 5.30
C SER A 69 -9.28 7.32 3.77
N THR A 70 -10.13 8.12 3.13
CA THR A 70 -10.22 8.22 1.67
C THR A 70 -8.92 8.74 1.05
N VAL A 71 -8.34 9.82 1.59
CA VAL A 71 -7.06 10.36 1.12
C VAL A 71 -5.93 9.36 1.38
N ALA A 72 -5.91 8.70 2.55
CA ALA A 72 -4.91 7.69 2.87
C ALA A 72 -4.94 6.50 1.90
N VAL A 73 -6.12 6.00 1.53
CA VAL A 73 -6.29 4.92 0.53
C VAL A 73 -5.83 5.38 -0.87
N LYS A 74 -6.21 6.59 -1.30
CA LYS A 74 -5.72 7.17 -2.56
C LYS A 74 -4.19 7.30 -2.56
N ALA A 75 -3.60 7.70 -1.43
CA ALA A 75 -2.15 7.80 -1.26
C ALA A 75 -1.46 6.43 -1.29
N PHE A 76 -2.07 5.37 -0.75
CA PHE A 76 -1.61 3.99 -0.95
C PHE A 76 -1.53 3.64 -2.44
N PHE A 77 -2.56 3.97 -3.23
CA PHE A 77 -2.55 3.70 -4.68
C PHE A 77 -1.45 4.46 -5.41
N VAL A 78 -1.12 5.70 -5.01
CA VAL A 78 0.06 6.41 -5.52
C VAL A 78 1.35 5.65 -5.20
N VAL A 79 1.57 5.28 -3.94
CA VAL A 79 2.77 4.55 -3.51
C VAL A 79 2.89 3.23 -4.27
N SER A 80 1.78 2.53 -4.45
CA SER A 80 1.67 1.34 -5.29
C SER A 80 2.11 1.62 -6.72
N GLY A 81 1.60 2.70 -7.34
CA GLY A 81 2.02 3.18 -8.66
C GLY A 81 3.53 3.30 -8.80
N PHE A 82 4.16 3.98 -7.85
CA PHE A 82 5.60 4.18 -7.87
C PHE A 82 6.37 2.85 -7.69
N LEU A 83 6.02 2.07 -6.66
CA LEU A 83 6.83 0.94 -6.22
C LEU A 83 6.57 -0.38 -6.96
N ILE A 84 5.38 -0.57 -7.54
CA ILE A 84 5.07 -1.80 -8.27
C ILE A 84 5.70 -1.77 -9.66
N PHE A 85 5.66 -0.63 -10.36
CA PHE A 85 6.41 -0.45 -11.61
C PHE A 85 7.91 -0.62 -11.38
N MET A 86 8.48 0.03 -10.35
CA MET A 86 9.87 -0.19 -9.95
C MET A 86 10.18 -1.66 -9.68
N SER A 87 9.29 -2.37 -8.98
CA SER A 87 9.49 -3.80 -8.72
C SER A 87 9.42 -4.66 -9.97
N PHE A 88 8.61 -4.30 -10.96
CA PHE A 88 8.54 -5.03 -12.22
C PHE A 88 9.82 -4.83 -13.03
N GLU A 89 10.29 -3.57 -13.16
CA GLU A 89 11.54 -3.27 -13.90
C GLU A 89 12.77 -3.91 -13.25
N ARG A 90 12.76 -4.12 -11.93
CA ARG A 90 13.80 -4.88 -11.20
C ARG A 90 13.63 -6.40 -11.26
N SER A 91 12.61 -6.91 -11.95
CA SER A 91 12.33 -8.36 -12.04
C SER A 91 12.77 -8.92 -13.38
N LYS A 92 13.44 -10.07 -13.35
CA LYS A 92 13.97 -10.73 -14.57
C LYS A 92 12.87 -11.30 -15.47
N THR A 93 11.75 -11.72 -14.88
CA THR A 93 10.63 -12.35 -15.59
C THR A 93 9.30 -11.97 -14.93
N ILE A 94 8.20 -12.08 -15.69
CA ILE A 94 6.83 -11.90 -15.17
C ILE A 94 6.56 -12.87 -14.02
N ALA A 95 7.02 -14.12 -14.11
CA ALA A 95 6.87 -15.12 -13.06
C ALA A 95 7.60 -14.71 -11.76
N SER A 96 8.82 -14.17 -11.87
CA SER A 96 9.58 -13.68 -10.70
C SER A 96 8.86 -12.50 -10.04
N TYR A 97 8.32 -11.59 -10.84
CA TYR A 97 7.51 -10.47 -10.35
C TYR A 97 6.22 -10.96 -9.67
N ALA A 98 5.44 -11.82 -10.32
CA ALA A 98 4.19 -12.36 -9.79
C ALA A 98 4.41 -13.09 -8.46
N LYS A 99 5.47 -13.91 -8.36
CA LYS A 99 5.83 -14.59 -7.12
C LYS A 99 6.12 -13.62 -5.98
N LYS A 100 6.87 -12.53 -6.21
CA LYS A 100 7.12 -11.49 -5.19
C LYS A 100 5.82 -10.85 -4.71
N ARG A 101 4.90 -10.57 -5.63
CA ARG A 101 3.61 -9.92 -5.34
C ARG A 101 2.65 -10.85 -4.59
N ILE A 102 2.56 -12.11 -5.00
CA ILE A 102 1.75 -13.14 -4.31
C ILE A 102 2.25 -13.36 -2.89
N LEU A 103 3.56 -13.58 -2.70
CA LEU A 103 4.16 -13.80 -1.37
C LEU A 103 4.06 -12.57 -0.46
N ARG A 104 3.88 -11.38 -1.04
CA ARG A 104 3.71 -10.14 -0.28
C ARG A 104 2.30 -10.00 0.30
N ILE A 105 1.25 -10.35 -0.45
CA ILE A 105 -0.15 -10.15 -0.03
C ILE A 105 -0.76 -11.42 0.57
N TYR A 106 -0.65 -12.55 -0.15
CA TYR A 106 -1.54 -13.68 0.04
C TYR A 106 -1.38 -14.41 1.39
N PRO A 107 -0.17 -14.65 1.92
CA PRO A 107 -0.02 -15.39 3.18
C PRO A 107 -0.74 -14.73 4.36
N ALA A 108 -0.49 -13.45 4.61
CA ALA A 108 -1.14 -12.71 5.69
C ALA A 108 -2.64 -12.50 5.42
N TYR A 109 -3.03 -12.25 4.17
CA TYR A 109 -4.46 -12.16 3.78
C TYR A 109 -5.22 -13.45 4.11
N PHE A 110 -4.70 -14.59 3.64
CA PHE A 110 -5.26 -15.91 3.89
C PHE A 110 -5.38 -16.17 5.39
N THR A 111 -4.32 -15.90 6.16
CA THR A 111 -4.35 -16.08 7.63
C THR A 111 -5.46 -15.27 8.27
N VAL A 112 -5.63 -13.99 7.91
CA VAL A 112 -6.65 -13.13 8.52
C VAL A 112 -8.06 -13.55 8.12
N VAL A 113 -8.29 -13.90 6.84
CA VAL A 113 -9.60 -14.40 6.38
C VAL A 113 -9.97 -15.69 7.10
N MET A 114 -9.02 -16.65 7.21
CA MET A 114 -9.25 -17.92 7.90
C MET A 114 -9.43 -17.74 9.40
N LEU A 115 -8.64 -16.87 10.02
CA LEU A 115 -8.77 -16.54 11.44
C LEU A 115 -10.17 -16.00 11.70
N CYS A 116 -10.62 -15.00 10.94
CA CYS A 116 -11.98 -14.46 11.08
C CYS A 116 -13.05 -15.53 10.83
N ALA A 117 -12.92 -16.32 9.75
CA ALA A 117 -13.90 -17.35 9.40
C ALA A 117 -14.06 -18.41 10.49
N VAL A 118 -13.00 -18.78 11.19
CA VAL A 118 -13.04 -19.81 12.23
C VAL A 118 -13.33 -19.21 13.61
N SER A 119 -12.60 -18.16 14.00
CA SER A 119 -12.66 -17.62 15.37
C SER A 119 -13.94 -16.83 15.65
N LEU A 120 -14.55 -16.19 14.65
CA LEU A 120 -15.78 -15.41 14.85
C LEU A 120 -17.02 -16.28 15.10
N PHE A 121 -16.90 -17.61 15.00
CA PHE A 121 -17.92 -18.52 15.52
C PHE A 121 -18.23 -18.22 17.00
N ALA A 122 -17.22 -17.84 17.79
CA ALA A 122 -17.37 -17.55 19.22
C ALA A 122 -18.30 -16.36 19.51
N VAL A 123 -18.55 -15.49 18.54
CA VAL A 123 -19.43 -14.32 18.66
C VAL A 123 -20.66 -14.43 17.75
N SER A 124 -20.87 -15.59 17.12
CA SER A 124 -22.02 -15.83 16.25
C SER A 124 -23.28 -16.13 17.07
N SER A 125 -24.43 -15.66 16.58
CA SER A 125 -25.75 -16.03 17.09
C SER A 125 -26.21 -17.43 16.65
N LYS A 126 -25.44 -18.12 15.80
CA LYS A 126 -25.78 -19.43 15.23
C LYS A 126 -25.10 -20.58 15.97
N ASN A 127 -25.76 -21.74 15.99
CA ASN A 127 -25.13 -22.99 16.40
C ASN A 127 -24.07 -23.43 15.37
N ALA A 128 -23.29 -24.47 15.68
CA ALA A 128 -22.20 -24.93 14.82
C ALA A 128 -22.67 -25.38 13.42
N SER A 129 -23.80 -26.10 13.30
CA SER A 129 -24.30 -26.58 12.01
C SER A 129 -24.76 -25.44 11.09
N ASP A 130 -25.38 -24.41 11.67
CA ASP A 130 -25.87 -23.24 10.92
C ASP A 130 -24.71 -22.28 10.59
N TYR A 131 -23.72 -22.18 11.48
CA TYR A 131 -22.53 -21.38 11.26
C TYR A 131 -21.65 -21.95 10.15
N PHE A 132 -21.25 -23.23 10.26
CA PHE A 132 -20.41 -23.91 9.26
C PHE A 132 -21.23 -24.43 8.07
N SER A 133 -22.17 -23.60 7.60
CA SER A 133 -23.08 -23.89 6.49
C SER A 133 -22.47 -23.55 5.13
N PHE A 134 -23.23 -23.78 4.06
CA PHE A 134 -22.84 -23.38 2.71
C PHE A 134 -22.58 -21.87 2.59
N THR A 135 -23.22 -21.03 3.41
CA THR A 135 -22.96 -19.58 3.45
C THR A 135 -21.55 -19.27 3.96
N TRP A 136 -21.03 -20.04 4.92
CA TRP A 136 -19.64 -19.92 5.36
C TRP A 136 -18.65 -20.33 4.27
N ILE A 137 -18.97 -21.36 3.49
CA ILE A 137 -18.17 -21.74 2.30
C ILE A 137 -18.19 -20.61 1.26
N LYS A 138 -19.36 -20.01 0.98
CA LYS A 138 -19.46 -18.84 0.10
C LYS A 138 -18.59 -17.69 0.61
N TYR A 139 -18.58 -17.44 1.92
CA TYR A 139 -17.74 -16.41 2.53
C TYR A 139 -16.26 -16.71 2.27
N LEU A 140 -15.80 -17.93 2.53
CA LEU A 140 -14.41 -18.31 2.26
C LEU A 140 -14.02 -18.14 0.80
N VAL A 141 -14.83 -18.68 -0.12
CA VAL A 141 -14.54 -18.60 -1.56
C VAL A 141 -14.50 -17.15 -2.03
N ALA A 142 -15.51 -16.35 -1.66
CA ALA A 142 -15.57 -14.94 -2.01
C ALA A 142 -14.37 -14.17 -1.46
N ASN A 143 -14.05 -14.32 -0.17
CA ASN A 143 -12.99 -13.55 0.46
C ASN A 143 -11.60 -14.01 0.00
N LEU A 144 -11.32 -15.32 -0.06
CA LEU A 144 -10.00 -15.84 -0.49
C LEU A 144 -9.69 -15.58 -1.97
N THR A 145 -10.68 -15.23 -2.78
CA THR A 145 -10.53 -14.81 -4.19
C THR A 145 -10.61 -13.30 -4.40
N PHE A 146 -10.57 -12.50 -3.33
CA PHE A 146 -10.70 -11.03 -3.36
C PHE A 146 -12.05 -10.52 -3.89
N LEU A 147 -13.07 -11.37 -3.93
CA LEU A 147 -14.45 -11.06 -4.30
C LEU A 147 -15.33 -10.89 -3.04
N ASN A 148 -14.76 -10.31 -1.99
CA ASN A 148 -15.38 -10.11 -0.67
C ASN A 148 -16.76 -9.42 -0.73
N PHE A 149 -17.01 -8.56 -1.73
CA PHE A 149 -18.32 -7.94 -1.97
C PHE A 149 -19.46 -8.94 -2.29
N LEU A 150 -19.16 -10.16 -2.74
CA LEU A 150 -20.17 -11.20 -3.01
C LEU A 150 -20.71 -11.85 -1.73
N GLN A 151 -19.87 -11.96 -0.70
CA GLN A 151 -20.26 -12.51 0.60
C GLN A 151 -19.40 -11.87 1.71
N PRO A 152 -19.74 -10.64 2.15
CA PRO A 152 -18.93 -9.87 3.08
C PRO A 152 -19.14 -10.24 4.57
N ALA A 153 -20.21 -11.01 4.86
CA ALA A 153 -20.63 -11.37 6.20
C ALA A 153 -20.58 -12.89 6.43
N LEU A 154 -20.30 -13.27 7.67
CA LEU A 154 -20.38 -14.65 8.18
C LEU A 154 -21.75 -14.89 8.83
N PRO A 155 -22.26 -16.14 8.85
CA PRO A 155 -23.57 -16.43 9.44
C PRO A 155 -23.65 -16.04 10.93
N GLY A 156 -24.57 -15.15 11.28
CA GLY A 156 -24.84 -14.78 12.68
C GLY A 156 -23.80 -13.86 13.32
N VAL A 157 -22.81 -13.37 12.58
CA VAL A 157 -21.70 -12.57 13.12
C VAL A 157 -21.98 -11.10 12.89
N PHE A 158 -21.98 -10.31 13.97
CA PHE A 158 -22.22 -8.87 13.94
C PHE A 158 -23.59 -8.43 13.35
N ASP A 159 -24.59 -9.31 13.32
CA ASP A 159 -25.94 -9.00 12.81
C ASP A 159 -26.61 -7.82 13.55
N SER A 160 -26.18 -7.53 14.78
CA SER A 160 -26.66 -6.40 15.59
C SER A 160 -25.95 -5.08 15.29
N HIS A 161 -24.87 -5.07 14.50
CA HIS A 161 -24.16 -3.86 14.14
C HIS A 161 -24.79 -3.18 12.91
N THR A 162 -24.56 -1.89 12.76
CA THR A 162 -24.97 -1.12 11.56
C THR A 162 -24.45 -1.76 10.27
N LEU A 163 -23.26 -2.38 10.32
CA LEU A 163 -22.67 -3.12 9.23
C LEU A 163 -22.24 -4.50 9.73
N ALA A 164 -22.90 -5.55 9.24
CA ALA A 164 -22.53 -6.96 9.51
C ALA A 164 -21.28 -7.42 8.73
N VAL A 165 -20.58 -6.51 8.06
CA VAL A 165 -19.38 -6.81 7.29
C VAL A 165 -18.24 -7.18 8.24
N VAL A 166 -17.61 -8.33 8.00
CA VAL A 166 -16.52 -8.83 8.85
C VAL A 166 -15.27 -7.96 8.69
N ASN A 167 -14.91 -7.65 7.44
CA ASN A 167 -13.75 -6.84 7.15
C ASN A 167 -13.99 -5.94 5.93
N GLY A 168 -14.49 -4.73 6.19
CA GLY A 168 -14.76 -3.76 5.15
C GLY A 168 -13.50 -3.25 4.46
N ALA A 169 -12.33 -3.31 5.10
CA ALA A 169 -11.10 -2.76 4.53
C ALA A 169 -10.56 -3.57 3.32
N LEU A 170 -11.00 -4.82 3.12
CA LEU A 170 -10.43 -5.72 2.11
C LEU A 170 -10.77 -5.33 0.64
N TRP A 171 -11.71 -4.41 0.42
CA TRP A 171 -12.09 -4.01 -0.95
C TRP A 171 -10.92 -3.36 -1.71
N THR A 172 -10.01 -2.69 -1.02
CA THR A 172 -8.83 -2.05 -1.65
C THR A 172 -7.79 -3.05 -2.09
N LEU A 173 -7.68 -4.21 -1.43
CA LEU A 173 -6.72 -5.26 -1.80
C LEU A 173 -7.06 -5.91 -3.13
N LYS A 174 -8.35 -6.03 -3.45
CA LYS A 174 -8.79 -6.42 -4.81
C LYS A 174 -8.18 -5.48 -5.86
N ILE A 175 -8.26 -4.17 -5.63
CA ILE A 175 -7.72 -3.16 -6.54
C ILE A 175 -6.20 -3.27 -6.65
N GLU A 176 -5.50 -3.45 -5.52
CA GLU A 176 -4.05 -3.66 -5.48
C GLU A 176 -3.63 -4.91 -6.30
N VAL A 177 -4.35 -6.04 -6.18
CA VAL A 177 -4.12 -7.24 -7.00
C VAL A 177 -4.35 -6.95 -8.48
N MET A 178 -5.39 -6.19 -8.82
CA MET A 178 -5.62 -5.79 -10.21
C MET A 178 -4.52 -4.87 -10.74
N PHE A 179 -3.94 -3.98 -9.93
CA PHE A 179 -2.74 -3.24 -10.31
C PHE A 179 -1.58 -4.18 -10.62
N TYR A 180 -1.37 -5.21 -9.79
CA TYR A 180 -0.32 -6.20 -10.03
C TYR A 180 -0.47 -6.88 -11.39
N LEU A 181 -1.70 -7.20 -11.77
CA LEU A 181 -2.04 -7.81 -13.06
C LEU A 181 -1.91 -6.83 -14.23
N SER A 182 -2.17 -5.53 -14.02
CA SER A 182 -2.08 -4.52 -15.09
C SER A 182 -0.65 -4.11 -15.46
N VAL A 183 0.29 -4.16 -14.50
CA VAL A 183 1.65 -3.64 -14.69
C VAL A 183 2.41 -4.33 -15.82
N PRO A 184 2.42 -5.67 -15.96
CA PRO A 184 3.05 -6.32 -17.10
C PRO A 184 2.54 -5.82 -18.46
N LEU A 185 1.24 -5.55 -18.57
CA LEU A 185 0.63 -4.99 -19.78
C LEU A 185 1.12 -3.57 -20.02
N PHE A 186 1.09 -2.70 -19.02
CA PHE A 186 1.58 -1.32 -19.16
C PHE A 186 3.07 -1.26 -19.52
N VAL A 187 3.91 -2.07 -18.87
CA VAL A 187 5.34 -2.15 -19.20
C VAL A 187 5.57 -2.68 -20.60
N TYR A 188 4.80 -3.67 -21.06
CA TYR A 188 4.83 -4.11 -22.46
C TYR A 188 4.50 -2.95 -23.41
N LEU A 189 3.46 -2.16 -23.11
CA LEU A 189 3.10 -1.00 -23.91
C LEU A 189 4.19 0.09 -23.87
N PHE A 190 4.80 0.37 -22.73
CA PHE A 190 5.92 1.33 -22.58
C PHE A 190 7.19 0.91 -23.32
N ARG A 191 7.39 -0.39 -23.56
CA ARG A 191 8.49 -0.89 -24.39
C ARG A 191 8.20 -0.75 -25.89
N LYS A 192 6.93 -0.70 -26.27
CA LYS A 192 6.48 -0.57 -27.68
C LYS A 192 6.23 0.88 -28.11
N PHE A 193 5.80 1.73 -27.17
CA PHE A 193 5.46 3.13 -27.40
C PHE A 193 6.07 4.00 -26.31
N THR A 194 6.07 5.32 -26.49
CA THR A 194 6.56 6.25 -25.47
C THR A 194 5.69 6.21 -24.20
N HIS A 195 6.31 6.39 -23.03
CA HIS A 195 5.63 6.32 -21.73
C HIS A 195 4.47 7.33 -21.61
N PHE A 196 4.69 8.57 -22.06
CA PHE A 196 3.79 9.69 -21.79
C PHE A 196 2.38 9.51 -22.36
N PRO A 197 2.17 9.19 -23.66
CA PRO A 197 0.82 9.01 -24.20
C PRO A 197 0.03 7.89 -23.51
N ILE A 198 0.69 6.78 -23.15
CA ILE A 198 0.04 5.66 -22.47
C ILE A 198 -0.38 6.05 -21.05
N LEU A 199 0.52 6.70 -20.30
CA LEU A 199 0.22 7.21 -18.96
C LEU A 199 -0.92 8.21 -19.00
N LEU A 200 -0.88 9.16 -19.94
CA LEU A 200 -1.92 10.18 -20.12
C LEU A 200 -3.26 9.55 -20.51
N LEU A 201 -3.28 8.59 -21.44
CA LEU A 201 -4.50 7.90 -21.84
C LEU A 201 -5.12 7.13 -20.68
N ALA A 202 -4.32 6.39 -19.91
CA ALA A 202 -4.78 5.64 -18.75
C ALA A 202 -5.31 6.57 -17.65
N TYR A 203 -4.62 7.69 -17.41
CA TYR A 203 -5.03 8.72 -16.47
C TYR A 203 -6.36 9.36 -16.85
N VAL A 204 -6.47 9.86 -18.08
CA VAL A 204 -7.68 10.55 -18.57
C VAL A 204 -8.86 9.58 -18.61
N SER A 205 -8.66 8.35 -19.08
CA SER A 205 -9.72 7.33 -19.10
C SER A 205 -10.21 6.98 -17.69
N SER A 206 -9.31 6.91 -16.72
CA SER A 206 -9.65 6.68 -15.32
C SER A 206 -10.51 7.80 -14.73
N VAL A 207 -10.10 9.06 -14.94
CA VAL A 207 -10.85 10.22 -14.45
C VAL A 207 -12.20 10.35 -15.16
N ALA A 208 -12.24 10.14 -16.48
CA ALA A 208 -13.47 10.16 -17.26
C ALA A 208 -14.45 9.08 -16.79
N TYR A 209 -13.96 7.86 -16.53
CA TYR A 209 -14.76 6.78 -15.96
C TYR A 209 -15.31 7.17 -14.59
N ALA A 210 -14.46 7.59 -13.63
CA ALA A 210 -14.91 7.97 -12.30
C ALA A 210 -15.93 9.13 -12.33
N GLY A 211 -15.70 10.12 -13.18
CA GLY A 211 -16.62 11.25 -13.39
C GLY A 211 -17.96 10.81 -13.99
N LEU A 212 -17.95 9.92 -14.99
CA LEU A 212 -19.16 9.35 -15.55
C LEU A 212 -19.97 8.61 -14.48
N LEU A 213 -19.32 7.75 -13.68
CA LEU A 213 -19.97 6.98 -12.64
C LEU A 213 -20.53 7.89 -11.53
N ALA A 214 -19.84 8.98 -11.18
CA ALA A 214 -20.35 9.98 -10.25
C ALA A 214 -21.62 10.68 -10.77
N VAL A 215 -21.62 11.09 -12.05
CA VAL A 215 -22.80 11.72 -12.68
C VAL A 215 -23.98 10.74 -12.75
N VAL A 216 -23.73 9.47 -13.07
CA VAL A 216 -24.78 8.44 -13.09
C VAL A 216 -25.30 8.16 -11.69
N ALA A 217 -24.42 8.13 -10.67
CA ALA A 217 -24.82 7.98 -9.28
C ALA A 217 -25.76 9.11 -8.83
N GLU A 218 -25.41 10.37 -9.15
CA GLU A 218 -26.23 11.54 -8.82
C GLU A 218 -27.59 11.51 -9.53
N ARG A 219 -27.61 11.19 -10.83
CA ARG A 219 -28.87 11.14 -11.61
C ARG A 219 -29.81 10.01 -11.20
N THR A 220 -29.27 8.87 -10.77
CA THR A 220 -30.05 7.69 -10.42
C THR A 220 -30.34 7.58 -8.93
N GLY A 221 -29.61 8.31 -8.08
CA GLY A 221 -29.62 8.15 -6.63
C GLY A 221 -29.04 6.81 -6.14
N SER A 222 -28.44 6.00 -7.02
CA SER A 222 -27.96 4.66 -6.67
C SER A 222 -26.50 4.67 -6.20
N GLY A 223 -26.29 4.27 -4.94
CA GLY A 223 -24.96 4.09 -4.36
C GLY A 223 -24.09 3.05 -5.06
N MET A 224 -24.68 2.15 -5.85
CA MET A 224 -23.95 1.16 -6.65
C MET A 224 -22.95 1.82 -7.61
N TYR A 225 -23.32 2.94 -8.24
CA TYR A 225 -22.43 3.63 -9.18
C TYR A 225 -21.28 4.33 -8.47
N VAL A 226 -21.47 4.78 -7.22
CA VAL A 226 -20.38 5.28 -6.37
C VAL A 226 -19.37 4.16 -6.12
N GLU A 227 -19.84 2.97 -5.77
CA GLU A 227 -18.97 1.81 -5.54
C GLU A 227 -18.26 1.36 -6.83
N LEU A 228 -18.94 1.32 -7.97
CA LEU A 228 -18.32 1.03 -9.26
C LEU A 228 -17.26 2.06 -9.65
N GLY A 229 -17.52 3.35 -9.42
CA GLY A 229 -16.55 4.42 -9.63
C GLY A 229 -15.31 4.31 -8.72
N ARG A 230 -15.43 3.64 -7.57
CA ARG A 230 -14.31 3.31 -6.67
C ARG A 230 -13.51 2.08 -7.12
N GLN A 231 -14.04 1.23 -8.00
CA GLN A 231 -13.32 0.09 -8.56
C GLN A 231 -12.44 0.53 -9.74
N LEU A 232 -11.59 -0.38 -10.26
CA LEU A 232 -10.90 -0.10 -11.51
C LEU A 232 -11.88 -0.01 -12.69
N PRO A 233 -11.66 0.94 -13.61
CA PRO A 233 -10.49 1.82 -13.72
C PRO A 233 -10.53 3.12 -12.92
N GLY A 234 -11.54 3.40 -12.09
CA GLY A 234 -11.72 4.70 -11.41
C GLY A 234 -10.60 5.13 -10.44
N GLN A 235 -9.83 4.20 -9.88
CA GLN A 235 -8.65 4.53 -9.03
C GLN A 235 -7.32 4.52 -9.79
N LEU A 236 -7.34 4.22 -11.10
CA LEU A 236 -6.13 4.07 -11.90
C LEU A 236 -5.36 5.38 -12.06
N SER A 237 -5.99 6.55 -12.00
CA SER A 237 -5.34 7.86 -12.09
C SER A 237 -4.34 8.11 -10.96
N TYR A 238 -4.65 7.74 -9.73
CA TYR A 238 -3.74 7.83 -8.58
C TYR A 238 -2.52 6.93 -8.76
N PHE A 239 -2.76 5.69 -9.18
CA PHE A 239 -1.72 4.71 -9.47
C PHE A 239 -0.82 5.14 -10.65
N MET A 240 -1.40 5.66 -11.72
CA MET A 240 -0.66 6.17 -12.88
C MET A 240 0.12 7.45 -12.57
N SER A 241 -0.34 8.27 -11.63
CA SER A 241 0.42 9.43 -11.16
C SER A 241 1.69 9.02 -10.44
N GLY A 242 1.62 7.98 -9.59
CA GLY A 242 2.80 7.39 -8.97
C GLY A 242 3.76 6.78 -10.01
N ALA A 243 3.23 6.08 -11.01
CA ALA A 243 4.01 5.52 -12.11
C ALA A 243 4.70 6.61 -12.94
N PHE A 244 4.00 7.72 -13.23
CA PHE A 244 4.57 8.88 -13.92
C PHE A 244 5.78 9.42 -13.16
N LEU A 245 5.65 9.66 -11.84
CA LEU A 245 6.75 10.19 -11.04
C LEU A 245 7.94 9.22 -10.93
N TYR A 246 7.72 7.92 -11.10
CA TYR A 246 8.80 6.92 -11.21
C TYR A 246 9.55 7.03 -12.55
N TYR A 247 8.84 6.98 -13.68
CA TYR A 247 9.48 7.02 -15.01
C TYR A 247 10.08 8.39 -15.36
N PHE A 248 9.49 9.48 -14.84
CA PHE A 248 9.95 10.85 -15.03
C PHE A 248 10.65 11.42 -13.78
N LEU A 249 11.25 10.55 -12.96
CA LEU A 249 11.94 10.95 -11.73
C LEU A 249 13.01 12.04 -11.95
N PRO A 250 13.89 11.98 -12.98
CA PRO A 250 14.87 13.03 -13.22
C PRO A 250 14.23 14.41 -13.52
N LEU A 251 13.08 14.41 -14.21
CA LEU A 251 12.33 15.63 -14.47
C LEU A 251 11.73 16.19 -13.18
N PHE A 252 11.14 15.31 -12.36
CA PHE A 252 10.57 15.66 -11.06
C PHE A 252 11.63 16.28 -10.14
N GLU A 253 12.80 15.65 -10.03
CA GLU A 253 13.93 16.16 -9.24
C GLU A 253 14.39 17.54 -9.70
N ARG A 254 14.55 17.73 -11.02
CA ARG A 254 15.00 19.01 -11.59
C ARG A 254 13.98 20.15 -11.40
N LYS A 255 12.69 19.82 -11.32
CA LYS A 255 11.58 20.81 -11.31
C LYS A 255 10.73 20.73 -10.05
N ILE A 256 11.27 20.19 -8.97
CA ILE A 256 10.53 19.87 -7.73
C ILE A 256 9.72 21.04 -7.17
N GLY A 257 10.27 22.26 -7.18
CA GLY A 257 9.57 23.46 -6.71
C GLY A 257 8.29 23.76 -7.49
N TYR A 258 8.32 23.60 -8.83
CA TYR A 258 7.12 23.80 -9.67
C TYR A 258 6.05 22.75 -9.40
N PHE A 259 6.46 21.48 -9.25
CA PHE A 259 5.55 20.41 -8.89
C PHE A 259 4.90 20.67 -7.52
N LEU A 260 5.70 21.04 -6.50
CA LEU A 260 5.20 21.30 -5.16
C LEU A 260 4.25 22.49 -5.11
N VAL A 261 4.60 23.61 -5.75
CA VAL A 261 3.72 24.79 -5.81
C VAL A 261 2.41 24.43 -6.51
N ALA A 262 2.47 23.76 -7.66
CA ALA A 262 1.27 23.32 -8.38
C ALA A 262 0.41 22.36 -7.55
N ALA A 263 1.04 21.41 -6.83
CA ALA A 263 0.34 20.45 -5.97
C ALA A 263 -0.33 21.13 -4.78
N VAL A 264 0.38 22.01 -4.06
CA VAL A 264 -0.16 22.75 -2.91
C VAL A 264 -1.32 23.64 -3.35
N LEU A 265 -1.18 24.38 -4.45
CA LEU A 265 -2.26 25.21 -5.00
C LEU A 265 -3.46 24.36 -5.41
N THR A 266 -3.24 23.24 -6.10
CA THR A 266 -4.31 22.33 -6.50
C THR A 266 -5.05 21.79 -5.28
N LEU A 267 -4.35 21.29 -4.26
CA LEU A 267 -4.97 20.73 -3.07
C LEU A 267 -5.69 21.79 -2.23
N ALA A 268 -5.15 23.01 -2.16
CA ALA A 268 -5.79 24.15 -1.48
C ALA A 268 -7.10 24.54 -2.19
N VAL A 269 -7.11 24.65 -3.52
CA VAL A 269 -8.32 24.93 -4.30
C VAL A 269 -9.31 23.77 -4.23
N ASN A 270 -8.83 22.52 -4.27
CA ASN A 270 -9.66 21.31 -4.20
C ASN A 270 -10.52 21.23 -2.93
N ARG A 271 -10.12 21.93 -1.85
CA ARG A 271 -10.92 22.03 -0.60
C ARG A 271 -12.24 22.79 -0.80
N TYR A 272 -12.29 23.70 -1.77
CA TYR A 272 -13.44 24.57 -2.03
C TYR A 272 -14.13 24.26 -3.35
N LEU A 273 -13.34 23.92 -4.38
CA LEU A 273 -13.81 23.57 -5.71
C LEU A 273 -13.21 22.21 -6.10
N PRO A 274 -13.99 21.14 -6.21
CA PRO A 274 -13.47 19.82 -6.58
C PRO A 274 -12.72 19.85 -7.93
N LEU A 275 -11.47 19.41 -7.91
CA LEU A 275 -10.58 19.30 -9.07
C LEU A 275 -10.22 17.83 -9.35
N PRO A 276 -11.19 16.96 -9.69
CA PRO A 276 -10.97 15.51 -9.82
C PRO A 276 -9.93 15.12 -10.88
N ILE A 277 -9.71 16.00 -11.87
CA ILE A 277 -8.69 15.82 -12.91
C ILE A 277 -7.29 16.13 -12.39
N LEU A 278 -7.12 17.03 -11.42
CA LEU A 278 -5.80 17.48 -10.94
C LEU A 278 -5.42 16.86 -9.59
N GLU A 279 -6.41 16.51 -8.76
CA GLU A 279 -6.22 15.93 -7.42
C GLU A 279 -5.28 14.71 -7.43
N PRO A 280 -5.41 13.69 -8.31
CA PRO A 280 -4.56 12.51 -8.26
C PRO A 280 -3.08 12.83 -8.43
N PHE A 281 -2.74 13.73 -9.36
CA PHE A 281 -1.36 14.11 -9.63
C PHE A 281 -0.78 15.03 -8.54
N ALA A 282 -1.61 15.92 -7.99
CA ALA A 282 -1.22 16.77 -6.86
C ALA A 282 -0.95 15.94 -5.60
N LEU A 283 -1.83 14.99 -5.28
CA LEU A 283 -1.61 14.05 -4.18
C LEU A 283 -0.34 13.21 -4.41
N ALA A 284 -0.15 12.70 -5.64
CA ALA A 284 1.02 11.91 -5.98
C ALA A 284 2.32 12.68 -5.77
N THR A 285 2.35 13.95 -6.16
CA THR A 285 3.47 14.85 -5.96
C THR A 285 3.83 14.96 -4.47
N MET A 286 2.86 15.21 -3.60
CA MET A 286 3.10 15.31 -2.16
C MET A 286 3.61 13.99 -1.57
N VAL A 287 2.97 12.87 -1.92
CA VAL A 287 3.33 11.54 -1.43
C VAL A 287 4.74 11.15 -1.85
N VAL A 288 5.10 11.31 -3.13
CA VAL A 288 6.44 10.97 -3.63
C VAL A 288 7.50 11.94 -3.10
N TYR A 289 7.15 13.22 -2.91
CA TYR A 289 8.05 14.19 -2.27
C TYR A 289 8.45 13.75 -0.84
N PHE A 290 7.46 13.50 0.02
CA PHE A 290 7.73 13.01 1.38
C PHE A 290 8.36 11.62 1.39
N GLY A 291 8.08 10.81 0.36
CA GLY A 291 8.68 9.50 0.16
C GLY A 291 10.18 9.55 -0.12
N LEU A 292 10.65 10.49 -0.95
CA LEU A 292 12.01 10.49 -1.48
C LEU A 292 12.94 11.57 -0.91
N PHE A 293 12.42 12.73 -0.47
CA PHE A 293 13.27 13.92 -0.20
C PHE A 293 13.41 14.26 1.28
N LEU A 294 12.56 13.73 2.16
CA LEU A 294 12.57 14.03 3.58
C LEU A 294 12.91 12.79 4.40
N TYR A 295 13.99 12.10 4.03
CA TYR A 295 14.38 10.85 4.67
C TYR A 295 14.56 11.02 6.18
N VAL A 296 13.73 10.31 6.96
CA VAL A 296 13.71 10.37 8.43
C VAL A 296 14.22 9.08 9.09
N GLY A 297 14.64 8.10 8.28
CA GLY A 297 15.26 6.86 8.74
C GLY A 297 14.64 5.60 8.15
N ASN A 298 15.30 4.46 8.40
CA ASN A 298 14.90 3.17 7.86
C ASN A 298 13.81 2.52 8.73
N PHE A 299 12.56 2.94 8.57
CA PHE A 299 11.42 2.34 9.28
C PHE A 299 11.15 0.88 8.85
N GLY A 300 11.58 0.51 7.64
CA GLY A 300 11.49 -0.88 7.16
C GLY A 300 12.38 -1.87 7.92
N LYS A 301 13.34 -1.39 8.72
CA LYS A 301 14.27 -2.24 9.50
C LYS A 301 13.58 -3.05 10.61
N TYR A 302 12.41 -2.61 11.08
CA TYR A 302 11.68 -3.35 12.12
C TYR A 302 10.69 -4.35 11.53
N GLY A 303 10.36 -4.23 10.24
CA GLY A 303 9.36 -5.02 9.56
C GLY A 303 8.28 -4.17 8.89
N ASP A 304 7.52 -4.77 7.97
CA ASP A 304 6.42 -4.07 7.32
C ASP A 304 5.09 -4.30 8.05
N PHE A 305 4.89 -3.54 9.12
CA PHE A 305 3.67 -3.64 9.93
C PHE A 305 2.45 -2.98 9.28
N SER A 306 2.65 -2.16 8.24
CA SER A 306 1.58 -1.40 7.60
C SER A 306 0.48 -2.31 7.05
N TYR A 307 0.88 -3.47 6.49
CA TYR A 307 -0.05 -4.43 5.93
C TYR A 307 -0.88 -5.13 7.00
N GLY A 308 -0.24 -5.67 8.05
CA GLY A 308 -0.94 -6.28 9.18
C GLY A 308 -1.89 -5.31 9.86
N MET A 309 -1.47 -4.07 10.12
CA MET A 309 -2.31 -3.00 10.65
C MET A 309 -3.55 -2.78 9.79
N TYR A 310 -3.36 -2.70 8.47
CA TYR A 310 -4.43 -2.45 7.52
C TYR A 310 -5.44 -3.59 7.43
N ILE A 311 -5.04 -4.86 7.49
CA ILE A 311 -6.01 -5.96 7.34
C ILE A 311 -6.65 -6.41 8.66
N LEU A 312 -6.02 -6.12 9.80
CA LEU A 312 -6.53 -6.54 11.12
C LEU A 312 -7.46 -5.53 11.78
N HIS A 313 -7.34 -4.23 11.49
CA HIS A 313 -8.07 -3.20 12.26
C HIS A 313 -9.59 -3.37 12.21
N PHE A 314 -10.17 -3.67 11.05
CA PHE A 314 -11.62 -3.68 10.88
C PHE A 314 -12.30 -4.80 11.70
N PRO A 315 -11.86 -6.08 11.62
CA PRO A 315 -12.39 -7.13 12.48
C PRO A 315 -12.16 -6.86 13.97
N ILE A 316 -11.02 -6.27 14.35
CA ILE A 316 -10.71 -5.92 15.74
C ILE A 316 -11.68 -4.86 16.26
N ILE A 317 -11.93 -3.81 15.47
CA ILE A 317 -12.93 -2.77 15.79
C ILE A 317 -14.29 -3.42 16.01
N GLN A 318 -14.75 -4.26 15.08
CA GLN A 318 -16.04 -4.94 15.19
C GLN A 318 -16.11 -5.82 16.45
N LEU A 319 -15.07 -6.60 16.75
CA LEU A 319 -15.02 -7.42 17.97
C LEU A 319 -15.10 -6.60 19.26
N LEU A 320 -14.39 -5.47 19.32
CA LEU A 320 -14.42 -4.59 20.49
C LEU A 320 -15.78 -3.91 20.65
N LEU A 321 -16.45 -3.54 19.55
CA LEU A 321 -17.82 -3.02 19.58
C LEU A 321 -18.81 -4.09 20.04
N TYR A 322 -18.68 -5.31 19.54
CA TYR A 322 -19.53 -6.45 19.92
C TYR A 322 -19.44 -6.75 21.43
N SER A 323 -18.25 -6.62 22.03
CA SER A 323 -18.04 -6.86 23.46
C SER A 323 -18.90 -5.95 24.37
N GLY A 324 -19.27 -4.76 23.89
CA GLY A 324 -20.00 -3.77 24.66
C GLY A 324 -19.21 -3.13 25.82
N TRP A 325 -17.92 -3.46 26.01
CA TRP A 325 -17.13 -3.01 27.16
C TRP A 325 -16.84 -1.50 27.19
N PHE A 326 -16.89 -0.84 26.03
CA PHE A 326 -16.46 0.55 25.89
C PHE A 326 -17.58 1.53 25.57
N ARG A 327 -18.85 1.15 25.79
CA ARG A 327 -20.02 2.00 25.47
C ARG A 327 -19.90 3.42 26.03
N ASP A 328 -19.40 3.54 27.25
CA ASP A 328 -19.24 4.83 27.95
C ASP A 328 -17.79 5.32 27.97
N SER A 329 -16.90 4.73 27.17
CA SER A 329 -15.45 4.96 27.24
C SER A 329 -14.78 4.99 25.85
N PRO A 330 -15.11 5.97 24.99
CA PRO A 330 -14.61 6.02 23.60
C PRO A 330 -13.09 6.10 23.46
N TRP A 331 -12.40 6.81 24.36
CA TRP A 331 -10.95 6.94 24.30
C TRP A 331 -10.24 5.63 24.68
N TYR A 332 -10.77 4.90 25.67
CA TYR A 332 -10.26 3.57 26.01
C TYR A 332 -10.50 2.58 24.86
N PHE A 333 -11.65 2.66 24.18
CA PHE A 333 -11.90 1.90 22.95
C PHE A 333 -10.82 2.17 21.90
N LEU A 334 -10.55 3.44 21.59
CA LEU A 334 -9.56 3.82 20.58
C LEU A 334 -8.16 3.31 20.94
N ILE A 335 -7.75 3.46 22.21
CA ILE A 335 -6.46 2.94 22.71
C ILE A 335 -6.41 1.42 22.56
N SER A 336 -7.48 0.69 22.92
CA SER A 336 -7.55 -0.75 22.75
C SER A 336 -7.47 -1.18 21.29
N VAL A 337 -8.15 -0.48 20.36
CA VAL A 337 -8.04 -0.73 18.92
C VAL A 337 -6.60 -0.58 18.45
N ILE A 338 -5.93 0.52 18.82
CA ILE A 338 -4.53 0.79 18.43
C ILE A 338 -3.60 -0.30 18.98
N LEU A 339 -3.68 -0.60 20.27
CA LEU A 339 -2.80 -1.56 20.92
C LEU A 339 -3.00 -2.98 20.36
N ILE A 340 -4.24 -3.47 20.31
CA ILE A 340 -4.53 -4.84 19.85
C ILE A 340 -4.18 -5.00 18.36
N THR A 341 -4.50 -4.00 17.54
CA THR A 341 -4.14 -4.05 16.10
C THR A 341 -2.64 -4.00 15.89
N THR A 342 -1.93 -3.15 16.63
CA THR A 342 -0.46 -3.06 16.53
C THR A 342 0.21 -4.36 16.98
N SER A 343 -0.20 -4.91 18.11
CA SER A 343 0.29 -6.21 18.60
C SER A 343 -0.01 -7.33 17.61
N GLY A 344 -1.23 -7.35 17.05
CA GLY A 344 -1.62 -8.31 16.02
C GLY A 344 -0.80 -8.18 14.74
N ALA A 345 -0.50 -6.95 14.29
CA ALA A 345 0.32 -6.70 13.11
C ALA A 345 1.77 -7.17 13.31
N ILE A 346 2.35 -6.93 14.49
CA ILE A 346 3.68 -7.42 14.85
C ILE A 346 3.69 -8.96 14.88
N ALA A 347 2.68 -9.58 15.50
CA ALA A 347 2.57 -11.03 15.54
C ALA A 347 2.41 -11.62 14.13
N LEU A 348 1.54 -11.05 13.30
CA LEU A 348 1.32 -11.49 11.93
C LEU A 348 2.60 -11.39 11.08
N TRP A 349 3.36 -10.30 11.25
CA TRP A 349 4.64 -10.11 10.59
C TRP A 349 5.63 -11.24 10.92
N HIS A 350 5.86 -11.52 12.20
CA HIS A 350 6.86 -12.51 12.63
C HIS A 350 6.42 -13.97 12.43
N LEU A 351 5.13 -14.25 12.59
CA LEU A 351 4.59 -15.61 12.51
C LEU A 351 4.27 -16.04 11.08
N VAL A 352 3.92 -15.09 10.21
CA VAL A 352 3.48 -15.39 8.84
C VAL A 352 4.40 -14.70 7.83
N GLU A 353 4.32 -13.37 7.71
CA GLU A 353 4.91 -12.66 6.56
C GLU A 353 6.42 -12.87 6.41
N LYS A 354 7.20 -12.71 7.49
CA LYS A 354 8.67 -12.84 7.47
C LYS A 354 9.13 -14.19 6.92
N ARG A 355 8.33 -15.26 7.08
CA ARG A 355 8.67 -16.63 6.63
C ARG A 355 8.50 -16.83 5.13
N PHE A 356 7.59 -16.08 4.52
CA PHE A 356 7.27 -16.20 3.08
C PHE A 356 8.02 -15.17 2.22
N LEU A 357 8.56 -14.11 2.82
CA LEU A 357 9.38 -13.14 2.11
C LEU A 357 10.78 -13.72 1.82
N PHE A 358 11.25 -13.52 0.58
CA PHE A 358 12.59 -13.95 0.18
C PHE A 358 13.68 -13.29 1.03
N ARG A 359 14.78 -14.02 1.32
CA ARG A 359 15.99 -13.49 1.99
C ARG A 359 16.59 -12.24 1.33
N LYS A 360 16.24 -11.95 0.06
CA LYS A 360 16.66 -10.75 -0.69
C LYS A 360 15.61 -9.63 -0.76
N SER A 361 14.50 -9.76 -0.03
CA SER A 361 13.50 -8.69 0.08
C SER A 361 14.09 -7.52 0.88
N HIS A 362 13.82 -6.27 0.47
CA HIS A 362 14.29 -5.07 1.19
C HIS A 362 13.91 -5.13 2.69
N TYR A 363 12.71 -5.64 3.00
CA TYR A 363 12.25 -5.83 4.37
C TYR A 363 13.07 -6.85 5.18
N VAL A 364 13.49 -7.95 4.54
CA VAL A 364 14.29 -8.99 5.23
C VAL A 364 15.72 -8.54 5.40
N ILE A 365 16.29 -7.85 4.40
CA ILE A 365 17.64 -7.27 4.46
C ILE A 365 17.71 -6.19 5.54
N ALA A 366 16.73 -5.29 5.59
CA ALA A 366 16.68 -4.23 6.59
C ALA A 366 16.54 -4.79 8.01
N ALA A 367 15.72 -5.84 8.19
CA ALA A 367 15.56 -6.52 9.48
C ALA A 367 16.81 -7.29 9.92
N SER A 368 17.45 -8.03 9.02
CA SER A 368 18.68 -8.77 9.35
C SER A 368 19.84 -7.84 9.66
N ALA A 369 19.99 -6.73 8.92
CA ALA A 369 21.03 -5.73 9.18
C ALA A 369 20.86 -5.06 10.56
N HIS A 370 19.62 -4.90 11.03
CA HIS A 370 19.36 -4.42 12.38
C HIS A 370 19.69 -5.48 13.44
N GLU A 371 19.30 -6.74 13.24
CA GLU A 371 19.62 -7.86 14.14
C GLU A 371 21.15 -8.02 14.31
N GLU A 372 21.93 -7.85 13.25
CA GLU A 372 23.41 -7.86 13.29
C GLU A 372 24.01 -6.60 13.96
N ALA A 373 23.35 -5.44 13.85
CA ALA A 373 23.81 -4.18 14.45
C ALA A 373 23.44 -4.03 15.94
N THR A 374 22.46 -4.78 16.44
CA THR A 374 22.16 -4.84 17.88
C THR A 374 23.11 -5.81 18.59
N PRO A 375 23.94 -5.36 19.54
CA PRO A 375 24.89 -6.22 20.24
C PRO A 375 24.15 -7.07 21.30
N HIS A 376 23.39 -8.07 20.87
CA HIS A 376 22.89 -9.14 21.73
C HIS A 376 23.59 -10.46 21.41
N SER A 377 24.91 -10.49 21.60
CA SER A 377 25.65 -11.75 21.89
C SER A 377 27.06 -11.56 22.46
N SER A 378 27.52 -10.35 22.81
CA SER A 378 28.83 -10.18 23.45
C SER A 378 28.87 -10.61 24.92
N PHE A 379 27.75 -11.06 25.50
CA PHE A 379 27.71 -11.50 26.90
C PHE A 379 28.17 -12.96 27.09
N HIS A 380 28.17 -13.79 26.04
CA HIS A 380 28.66 -15.18 26.13
C HIS A 380 30.14 -15.36 25.77
N GLN A 381 30.78 -14.35 25.18
CA GLN A 381 32.21 -14.42 24.84
C GLN A 381 33.10 -13.84 25.96
N LYS A 382 32.57 -12.98 26.83
CA LYS A 382 33.32 -12.39 27.96
C LYS A 382 33.39 -13.23 29.23
N LEU A 383 32.70 -14.38 29.29
CA LEU A 383 32.76 -15.33 30.41
C LEU A 383 33.66 -16.55 30.14
N ARG A 384 34.26 -16.68 28.94
CA ARG A 384 35.27 -17.69 28.65
C ARG A 384 36.72 -17.20 28.78
N ASP A 385 36.93 -15.89 28.82
CA ASP A 385 38.27 -15.28 28.91
C ASP A 385 38.65 -14.80 30.32
N THR A 386 37.81 -15.08 31.35
CA THR A 386 38.11 -14.81 32.77
C THR A 386 38.35 -16.08 33.59
N SER A 387 38.59 -17.22 32.94
CA SER A 387 38.99 -18.47 33.60
C SER A 387 40.28 -19.04 33.01
N ALA A 388 41.29 -18.18 32.85
CA ALA A 388 42.69 -18.56 32.62
C ALA A 388 43.56 -18.02 33.74
#